data_AF-A0A9E0XFW6-F1
#
_entry.id   AF-A0A9E0XFW6-F1
#
_cell.length_a   1.000
_cell.length_b   1.000
_cell.length_c   1.000
_cell.angle_alpha   90.00
_cell.angle_beta   90.00
_cell.angle_gamma   90.00
#
_symmetry.space_group_name_H-M   'P 1'
#
loop_
_entity.id
_entity.type
_entity.pdbx_description
1 polymer ?
#
loop_
_entity_poly.entity_id
_entity_poly.type
_entity_poly.pdbx_seq_one_letter_code
_entity_poly.pdbx_strand_id
1 'polypeptide(L)'
;MSNPSPQGPEQKPGQKEKNTQPPAGSFVTFLKEHTWESISYFIIFCGLIFTWFYPNAGGFVVGLIFGSYFAPQIRARATLFKEFIDQEGIFRSFVLIAAGIALLIVGFGLCVGTAAGAILRSLVPNEPKE
;
A
#
# COMPACT_ATOMS: atom_id res chain seq x y z
N MET A 1 -45.46 13.45 49.51
CA MET A 1 -45.21 13.64 48.07
C MET A 1 -44.82 12.29 47.48
N SER A 2 -45.60 11.83 46.49
CA SER A 2 -45.32 10.78 45.46
C SER A 2 -44.70 9.42 45.84
N ASN A 3 -45.53 8.37 45.69
CA ASN A 3 -45.24 6.97 45.29
C ASN A 3 -44.53 6.90 43.90
N PRO A 4 -44.03 5.77 43.33
CA PRO A 4 -43.97 4.37 43.78
C PRO A 4 -42.61 3.61 43.53
N SER A 5 -42.50 2.37 44.04
CA SER A 5 -41.62 1.26 43.53
C SER A 5 -42.18 0.67 42.21
N PRO A 6 -41.69 -0.46 41.64
CA PRO A 6 -40.35 -1.09 41.54
C PRO A 6 -39.97 -1.37 40.05
N GLN A 7 -38.70 -1.62 39.72
CA GLN A 7 -38.34 -2.38 38.48
C GLN A 7 -36.86 -2.81 38.53
N GLY A 8 -36.61 -4.12 38.48
CA GLY A 8 -35.29 -4.69 38.18
C GLY A 8 -34.90 -4.46 36.71
N PRO A 9 -33.70 -4.89 36.29
CA PRO A 9 -33.70 -6.10 35.48
C PRO A 9 -32.47 -7.02 35.61
N GLU A 10 -32.74 -8.29 35.31
CA GLU A 10 -31.92 -9.20 34.50
C GLU A 10 -30.57 -9.70 35.02
N GLN A 11 -30.64 -10.92 35.59
CA GLN A 11 -29.65 -11.96 35.28
C GLN A 11 -29.41 -12.03 33.78
N LYS A 12 -28.17 -11.79 33.33
CA LYS A 12 -27.69 -12.26 32.03
C LYS A 12 -27.30 -13.75 32.15
N PRO A 13 -27.97 -14.67 31.45
CA PRO A 13 -27.54 -16.05 31.35
C PRO A 13 -26.52 -16.23 30.22
N GLY A 14 -25.56 -17.13 30.43
CA GLY A 14 -24.94 -17.87 29.34
C GLY A 14 -23.74 -17.22 28.68
N GLN A 15 -22.60 -17.22 29.37
CA GLN A 15 -21.30 -17.15 28.70
C GLN A 15 -21.13 -18.45 27.89
N LYS A 16 -21.50 -18.41 26.61
CA LYS A 16 -21.19 -19.48 25.65
C LYS A 16 -19.68 -19.53 25.47
N GLU A 17 -19.10 -20.59 26.00
CA GLU A 17 -17.78 -21.12 25.71
C GLU A 17 -17.54 -21.11 24.19
N LYS A 18 -16.76 -20.13 23.71
CA LYS A 18 -16.38 -20.01 22.31
C LYS A 18 -15.30 -21.05 22.05
N ASN A 19 -15.78 -22.23 21.68
CA ASN A 19 -15.04 -23.38 21.18
C ASN A 19 -13.85 -22.94 20.30
N THR A 20 -12.65 -23.12 20.85
CA THR A 20 -11.37 -22.89 20.22
C THR A 20 -11.12 -23.98 19.17
N GLN A 21 -11.47 -23.71 17.92
CA GLN A 21 -10.86 -24.38 16.77
C GLN A 21 -10.18 -23.31 15.91
N PRO A 22 -8.84 -23.32 15.77
CA PRO A 22 -8.21 -22.48 14.76
C PRO A 22 -8.61 -23.01 13.38
N PRO A 23 -9.24 -22.20 12.51
CA PRO A 23 -9.50 -22.63 11.15
C PRO A 23 -8.13 -22.83 10.47
N ALA A 24 -7.96 -23.98 9.82
CA ALA A 24 -6.76 -24.34 9.05
C ALA A 24 -6.37 -23.31 7.95
N GLY A 25 -7.18 -22.27 7.73
CA GLY A 25 -6.83 -21.11 6.90
C GLY A 25 -5.89 -20.09 7.57
N SER A 26 -5.68 -20.15 8.89
CA SER A 26 -4.79 -19.23 9.61
C SER A 26 -3.33 -19.40 9.19
N PHE A 27 -2.80 -20.63 9.16
CA PHE A 27 -1.39 -20.87 8.81
C PHE A 27 -1.06 -20.56 7.36
N VAL A 28 -1.96 -20.85 6.41
CA VAL A 28 -1.77 -20.48 5.00
C VAL A 28 -1.80 -18.96 4.84
N THR A 29 -2.62 -18.26 5.63
CA THR A 29 -2.66 -16.79 5.62
C THR A 29 -1.39 -16.20 6.23
N PHE A 30 -0.92 -16.70 7.38
CA PHE A 30 0.33 -16.27 8.02
C PHE A 30 1.59 -16.58 7.19
N LEU A 31 1.65 -17.75 6.55
CA LEU A 31 2.74 -18.10 5.62
C LEU A 31 2.69 -17.21 4.38
N LYS A 32 1.51 -16.97 3.80
CA LYS A 32 1.34 -16.13 2.61
C LYS A 32 1.63 -14.66 2.89
N GLU A 33 1.33 -14.18 4.09
CA GLU A 33 1.53 -12.78 4.51
C GLU A 33 3.03 -12.42 4.57
N HIS A 34 3.90 -13.30 5.07
CA HIS A 34 5.35 -13.08 5.05
C HIS A 34 6.05 -13.54 3.75
N THR A 35 5.47 -14.54 3.06
CA THR A 35 6.03 -15.03 1.78
C THR A 35 5.84 -13.98 0.68
N TRP A 36 4.74 -13.22 0.69
CA TRP A 36 4.49 -12.20 -0.33
C TRP A 36 5.49 -11.04 -0.26
N GLU A 37 5.87 -10.62 0.94
CA GLU A 37 6.90 -9.61 1.16
C GLU A 37 8.27 -10.12 0.68
N SER A 38 8.63 -11.35 1.07
CA SER A 38 9.89 -11.98 0.65
C SER A 38 9.97 -12.17 -0.87
N ILE A 39 8.88 -12.59 -1.51
CA ILE A 39 8.78 -12.70 -2.97
C ILE A 39 8.95 -11.33 -3.63
N SER A 40 8.33 -10.28 -3.07
CA SER A 40 8.46 -8.92 -3.61
C SER A 40 9.91 -8.43 -3.55
N TYR A 41 10.62 -8.66 -2.44
CA TYR A 41 12.06 -8.35 -2.34
C TYR A 41 12.89 -9.16 -3.34
N PHE A 42 12.59 -10.45 -3.50
CA PHE A 42 13.27 -11.29 -4.47
C PHE A 42 13.05 -10.83 -5.91
N ILE A 43 11.82 -10.46 -6.28
CA ILE A 43 11.49 -9.91 -7.60
C ILE A 43 12.19 -8.58 -7.83
N ILE A 44 12.25 -7.69 -6.84
CA ILE A 44 13.00 -6.43 -6.93
C ILE A 44 14.49 -6.72 -7.16
N PHE A 45 15.06 -7.64 -6.40
CA PHE A 45 16.47 -8.02 -6.53
C PHE A 45 16.79 -8.60 -7.91
N CYS A 46 15.98 -9.55 -8.39
CA CYS A 46 16.08 -10.08 -9.75
C CYS A 46 15.90 -8.98 -10.80
N GLY A 47 14.90 -8.11 -10.65
CA GLY A 47 14.64 -7.00 -11.57
C GLY A 47 15.81 -6.02 -11.65
N LEU A 48 16.48 -5.74 -10.52
CA LEU A 48 17.65 -4.87 -10.45
C LEU A 48 18.85 -5.47 -11.19
N ILE A 49 19.09 -6.77 -11.04
CA ILE A 49 20.08 -7.50 -11.83
C ILE A 49 19.70 -7.48 -13.32
N PHE A 50 18.42 -7.64 -13.63
CA PHE A 50 17.91 -7.64 -15.00
C PHE A 50 18.09 -6.28 -15.69
N THR A 51 18.08 -5.17 -14.94
CA THR A 51 18.34 -3.82 -15.47
C THR A 51 19.72 -3.69 -16.13
N TRP A 52 20.71 -4.51 -15.73
CA TRP A 52 22.03 -4.50 -16.37
C TRP A 52 22.00 -5.06 -17.79
N PHE A 53 21.13 -6.04 -18.06
CA PHE A 53 20.99 -6.66 -19.38
C PHE A 53 19.93 -5.95 -20.22
N TYR A 54 18.80 -5.62 -19.61
CA TYR A 54 17.65 -4.98 -20.24
C TYR A 54 17.17 -3.81 -19.36
N PRO A 55 17.78 -2.62 -19.49
CA PRO A 55 17.51 -1.49 -18.60
C PRO A 55 16.04 -1.08 -18.56
N ASN A 56 15.34 -1.12 -19.70
CA ASN A 56 13.92 -0.78 -19.76
C ASN A 56 13.03 -1.85 -19.11
N ALA A 57 13.31 -3.13 -19.33
CA ALA A 57 12.49 -4.23 -18.80
C ALA A 57 12.73 -4.45 -17.30
N GLY A 58 13.99 -4.43 -16.85
CA GLY A 58 14.33 -4.48 -15.42
C GLY A 58 13.78 -3.29 -14.67
N GLY A 59 13.94 -2.08 -15.22
CA GLY A 59 13.33 -0.86 -14.70
C GLY A 59 11.81 -0.97 -14.58
N PHE A 60 11.12 -1.52 -15.60
CA PHE A 60 9.68 -1.73 -15.56
C PHE A 60 9.23 -2.68 -14.46
N VAL A 61 9.90 -3.82 -14.29
CA VAL A 61 9.56 -4.80 -13.24
C VAL A 61 9.74 -4.19 -11.84
N VAL A 62 10.88 -3.54 -11.61
CA VAL A 62 11.15 -2.86 -10.33
C VAL A 62 10.12 -1.75 -10.10
N GLY A 63 9.85 -0.94 -11.12
CA GLY A 63 8.83 0.10 -11.08
C GLY A 63 7.45 -0.47 -10.77
N LEU A 64 7.05 -1.59 -11.36
CA LEU A 64 5.74 -2.20 -11.16
C LEU A 64 5.50 -2.65 -9.72
N ILE A 65 6.50 -3.29 -9.11
CA ILE A 65 6.45 -3.65 -7.69
C ILE A 65 6.42 -2.38 -6.83
N PHE A 66 7.28 -1.41 -7.12
CA PHE A 66 7.38 -0.16 -6.38
C PHE A 66 6.06 0.63 -6.42
N GLY A 67 5.47 0.81 -7.61
CA GLY A 67 4.21 1.49 -7.80
C GLY A 67 3.03 0.80 -7.15
N SER A 68 3.01 -0.54 -7.16
CA SER A 68 1.98 -1.32 -6.46
C SER A 68 2.08 -1.19 -4.94
N TYR A 69 3.31 -1.21 -4.40
CA TYR A 69 3.55 -1.12 -2.95
C TYR A 69 3.32 0.30 -2.41
N PHE A 70 3.81 1.32 -3.12
CA PHE A 70 3.75 2.72 -2.69
C PHE A 70 2.52 3.49 -3.19
N ALA A 71 1.66 2.90 -4.02
CA ALA A 71 0.44 3.55 -4.54
C ALA A 71 -0.36 4.36 -3.49
N PRO A 72 -0.70 3.81 -2.30
CA PRO A 72 -1.46 4.55 -1.30
C PRO A 72 -0.66 5.68 -0.64
N GLN A 73 0.65 5.49 -0.47
CA GLN A 73 1.55 6.48 0.14
C GLN A 73 1.81 7.65 -0.81
N ILE A 74 1.93 7.38 -2.11
CA ILE A 74 2.10 8.40 -3.16
C ILE A 74 0.87 9.31 -3.18
N ARG A 75 -0.34 8.76 -3.11
CA ARG A 75 -1.58 9.57 -3.04
C ARG A 75 -1.60 10.47 -1.80
N ALA A 76 -1.21 9.94 -0.64
CA ALA A 76 -1.17 10.72 0.61
C ALA A 76 -0.09 11.81 0.61
N ARG A 77 1.05 11.59 -0.06
CA ARG A 77 2.13 12.60 -0.16
C ARG A 77 1.94 13.59 -1.29
N ALA A 78 1.16 13.27 -2.32
CA ALA A 78 0.89 14.18 -3.44
C ALA A 78 0.20 15.46 -2.99
N THR A 79 -0.65 15.40 -1.96
CA THR A 79 -1.31 16.58 -1.37
C THR A 79 -0.30 17.48 -0.66
N LEU A 80 0.62 16.90 0.11
CA LEU A 80 1.71 17.64 0.78
C LEU A 80 2.67 18.29 -0.23
N PHE A 81 2.92 17.62 -1.35
CA PHE A 81 3.75 18.18 -2.43
C PHE A 81 3.15 19.45 -3.02
N LYS A 82 1.81 19.51 -3.13
CA LYS A 82 1.13 20.70 -3.64
C LYS A 82 1.33 21.90 -2.69
N GLU A 83 1.18 21.67 -1.39
CA GLU A 83 1.39 22.69 -0.36
C GLU A 83 2.87 23.15 -0.30
N PHE A 84 3.80 22.22 -0.52
CA PHE A 84 5.23 22.52 -0.59
C PHE A 84 5.59 23.40 -1.80
N ILE A 85 4.96 23.16 -2.97
CA ILE A 85 5.14 23.97 -4.18
C ILE A 85 4.58 25.39 -3.97
N ASP A 86 3.45 25.53 -3.29
CA ASP A 86 2.83 26.83 -3.02
C ASP A 86 3.66 27.65 -2.01
N GLN A 87 4.35 27.02 -1.06
CA GLN A 87 5.17 27.72 -0.05
C GLN A 87 6.61 28.04 -0.50
N GLU A 88 7.28 27.15 -1.23
CA GLU A 88 8.73 27.26 -1.46
C GLU A 88 9.16 28.11 -2.68
N GLY A 89 8.19 28.69 -3.39
CA GLY A 89 8.45 29.61 -4.50
C GLY A 89 8.78 28.93 -5.84
N ILE A 90 8.56 29.69 -6.92
CA ILE A 90 8.59 29.21 -8.32
C ILE A 90 9.92 28.53 -8.69
N PHE A 91 11.05 29.03 -8.18
CA PHE A 91 12.37 28.52 -8.54
C PHE A 91 12.61 27.08 -8.03
N ARG A 92 12.23 26.77 -6.78
CA ARG A 92 12.40 25.42 -6.22
C ARG A 92 11.46 24.41 -6.88
N SER A 93 10.23 24.83 -7.20
CA SER A 93 9.29 24.02 -7.98
C SER A 93 9.86 23.68 -9.37
N PHE A 94 10.48 24.64 -10.05
CA PHE A 94 11.11 24.41 -11.34
C PHE A 94 12.25 23.39 -11.27
N VAL A 95 13.13 23.49 -10.25
CA VAL A 95 14.20 22.51 -10.04
C VAL A 95 13.65 21.11 -9.76
N LEU A 96 12.57 21.01 -8.97
CA LEU A 96 11.88 19.74 -8.70
C LEU A 96 11.27 19.12 -9.96
N ILE A 97 10.62 19.92 -10.79
CA ILE A 97 10.05 19.47 -12.06
C ILE A 97 11.17 19.03 -13.01
N ALA A 98 12.26 19.81 -13.13
CA ALA A 98 13.40 19.47 -13.96
C ALA A 98 14.06 18.16 -13.50
N ALA A 99 14.23 17.97 -12.19
CA ALA A 99 14.75 16.72 -11.60
C ALA A 99 13.80 15.54 -11.89
N GLY A 100 12.48 15.75 -11.79
CA GLY A 100 11.47 14.76 -12.12
C GLY A 100 11.52 14.34 -13.59
N ILE A 101 11.66 15.29 -14.51
CA ILE A 101 11.80 15.02 -15.94
C ILE A 101 13.12 14.28 -16.23
N ALA A 102 14.24 14.71 -15.64
CA ALA A 102 15.52 14.02 -15.78
C ALA A 102 15.44 12.57 -15.30
N LEU A 103 14.77 12.33 -14.17
CA LEU A 103 14.51 11.00 -13.63
C LEU A 103 13.60 10.17 -14.54
N LEU A 104 12.63 10.80 -15.21
CA LEU A 104 11.74 10.14 -16.17
C LEU A 104 12.47 9.75 -17.46
N ILE A 105 13.48 10.52 -17.89
CA ILE A 105 14.30 10.19 -19.06
C ILE A 105 15.23 9.02 -18.73
N VAL A 106 15.96 9.09 -17.61
CA VAL A 106 16.91 8.04 -17.21
C VAL A 106 16.20 6.76 -16.79
N GLY A 107 15.08 6.90 -16.08
CA GLY A 107 14.30 5.81 -15.50
C GLY A 107 12.95 5.61 -16.19
N PHE A 108 12.85 5.79 -17.51
CA PHE A 108 11.58 5.71 -18.22
C PHE A 108 10.83 4.40 -17.94
N GLY A 109 11.54 3.25 -18.00
CA GLY A 109 10.97 1.96 -17.65
C GLY A 109 10.44 1.91 -16.22
N LEU A 110 11.17 2.50 -15.27
CA LEU A 110 10.76 2.58 -13.87
C LEU A 110 9.55 3.48 -13.66
N CYS A 111 9.47 4.64 -14.31
CA CYS A 111 8.30 5.52 -14.26
C CYS A 111 7.06 4.84 -14.83
N VAL A 112 7.16 4.23 -16.01
CA VAL A 112 6.04 3.53 -16.65
C VAL A 112 5.60 2.32 -15.82
N GLY A 113 6.55 1.54 -15.30
CA GLY A 113 6.28 0.44 -14.39
C GLY A 113 5.57 0.90 -13.13
N THR A 114 6.04 1.99 -12.51
CA THR A 114 5.44 2.57 -11.29
C THR A 114 4.02 3.02 -11.54
N ALA A 115 3.75 3.73 -12.65
CA ALA A 115 2.41 4.14 -13.01
C ALA A 115 1.49 2.92 -13.24
N ALA A 116 1.95 1.92 -14.00
CA ALA A 116 1.21 0.70 -14.26
C ALA A 116 0.90 -0.08 -12.97
N GLY A 117 1.89 -0.24 -12.10
CA GLY A 117 1.74 -0.91 -10.80
C GLY A 117 0.76 -0.19 -9.88
N ALA A 118 0.80 1.14 -9.84
CA ALA A 118 -0.14 1.94 -9.06
C ALA A 118 -1.59 1.81 -9.59
N ILE A 119 -1.78 1.77 -10.91
CA ILE A 119 -3.10 1.56 -11.54
C ILE A 119 -3.60 0.15 -11.27
N LEU A 120 -2.78 -0.88 -11.47
CA LEU A 120 -3.13 -2.26 -11.17
C LEU A 120 -3.56 -2.42 -9.71
N ARG A 121 -2.83 -1.82 -8.77
CA ARG A 121 -3.19 -1.83 -7.35
C ARG A 121 -4.52 -1.13 -7.07
N SER A 122 -4.84 -0.10 -7.85
CA SER A 122 -6.10 0.65 -7.73
C SER A 122 -7.31 -0.09 -8.30
N LEU A 123 -7.09 -0.99 -9.28
CA LEU A 123 -8.14 -1.81 -9.89
C LEU A 123 -8.45 -3.08 -9.08
N VAL A 124 -7.49 -3.57 -8.27
CA VAL A 124 -7.76 -4.64 -7.31
C VAL A 124 -8.55 -4.03 -6.14
N PRO A 125 -9.87 -4.28 -6.02
CA PRO A 125 -10.65 -3.76 -4.92
C PRO A 125 -10.12 -4.42 -3.64
N ASN A 126 -9.56 -3.61 -2.73
CA ASN A 126 -9.36 -4.09 -1.37
C ASN A 126 -10.75 -4.12 -0.73
N GLU A 127 -11.33 -5.30 -0.59
CA GLU A 127 -12.53 -5.43 0.25
C GLU A 127 -12.17 -4.91 1.66
N PRO A 128 -13.00 -4.02 2.23
CA PRO A 128 -12.78 -3.54 3.58
C PRO A 128 -12.82 -4.75 4.51
N LYS A 129 -11.70 -4.98 5.22
CA LYS A 129 -11.69 -5.86 6.39
C LYS A 129 -12.51 -5.17 7.48
N GLU A 130 -13.82 -5.44 7.51
CA GLU A 130 -14.66 -5.25 8.70
C GLU A 130 -14.36 -6.32 9.75
#